data_AF-A0A1Z1WRP1-F1
#
_entry.id   AF-A0A1Z1WRP1-F1
#
_cell.length_a   1.000
_cell.length_b   1.000
_cell.length_c   1.000
_cell.angle_alpha   90.00
_cell.angle_beta   90.00
_cell.angle_gamma   90.00
#
_symmetry.space_group_name_H-M   'P 1'
#
loop_
_entity.id
_entity.type
_entity.pdbx_description
1 polymer ?
#
loop_
_entity_poly.entity_id
_entity_poly.type
_entity_poly.pdbx_seq_one_letter_code
_entity_poly.pdbx_strand_id
1 'polypeptide(L)' 'MAGMDDLRVAEFVGLTTVSLPLYEMGSLAARHIIDTAARAGAPQHEGTGVTDVPATTVLSHRLVARETTTRRADA' A
#
# COMPACT_ATOMS: atom_id res chain seq x y z
N MET A 1 -6.89 -21.53 -5.60
CA MET A 1 -5.65 -20.80 -5.22
C MET A 1 -5.92 -19.31 -5.25
N ALA A 2 -5.41 -18.55 -4.28
CA ALA A 2 -5.40 -17.09 -4.32
C ALA A 2 -3.97 -16.56 -4.10
N GLY A 3 -3.64 -15.45 -4.75
CA GLY A 3 -2.37 -14.73 -4.61
C GLY A 3 -2.51 -13.36 -3.95
N MET A 4 -1.46 -12.54 -4.03
CA MET A 4 -1.40 -11.14 -3.58
C MET A 4 -0.84 -10.23 -4.69
N ASP A 5 -0.83 -8.92 -4.44
CA ASP A 5 -0.33 -7.81 -5.27
C ASP A 5 -1.17 -7.39 -6.48
N ASP A 6 -1.93 -8.29 -7.11
CA ASP A 6 -2.73 -8.00 -8.32
C ASP A 6 -1.91 -7.37 -9.47
N LEU A 7 -0.69 -7.87 -9.66
CA LEU A 7 0.13 -7.51 -10.82
C LEU A 7 -0.52 -7.99 -12.13
N ARG A 8 -0.14 -7.37 -13.25
CA ARG A 8 -0.69 -7.68 -14.59
C ARG A 8 -0.65 -9.17 -14.97
N VAL A 9 0.34 -9.91 -14.46
CA VAL A 9 0.41 -11.36 -14.69
C VAL A 9 -0.76 -12.12 -14.05
N ALA A 10 -1.30 -11.66 -12.93
CA ALA A 10 -2.44 -12.28 -12.26
C ALA A 10 -3.72 -12.21 -13.10
N GLU A 11 -3.90 -11.12 -13.86
CA GLU A 11 -4.98 -11.01 -14.84
C GLU A 11 -4.76 -12.00 -16.00
N PHE A 12 -3.54 -12.06 -16.55
CA PHE A 12 -3.21 -12.93 -17.67
C PHE A 12 -3.42 -14.43 -17.36
N VAL A 13 -3.16 -14.87 -16.12
CA VAL A 13 -3.32 -16.27 -15.70
C VAL A 13 -4.65 -16.56 -14.99
N GLY A 14 -5.58 -15.59 -14.94
CA GLY A 14 -6.86 -15.78 -14.26
C GLY A 14 -6.76 -16.01 -12.75
N LEU A 15 -5.69 -15.52 -12.10
CA LEU A 15 -5.41 -15.74 -10.67
C LEU A 15 -6.23 -14.80 -9.79
N THR A 16 -7.07 -15.36 -8.93
CA THR A 16 -7.71 -14.63 -7.83
C THR A 16 -6.65 -14.07 -6.91
N THR A 17 -6.77 -12.81 -6.51
CA THR A 17 -5.70 -12.14 -5.76
C THR A 17 -6.24 -11.04 -4.85
N VAL A 18 -5.50 -10.75 -3.78
CA VAL A 18 -5.70 -9.54 -3.00
C VAL A 18 -4.92 -8.40 -3.64
N SER A 19 -5.63 -7.39 -4.13
CA SER A 19 -5.05 -6.18 -4.71
C SER A 19 -4.63 -5.23 -3.60
N LEU A 20 -3.33 -4.94 -3.57
CA LEU A 20 -2.71 -4.03 -2.62
C LEU A 20 -2.53 -2.64 -3.26
N PRO A 21 -2.71 -1.54 -2.51
CA PRO A 21 -2.55 -0.18 -3.02
C PRO A 21 -1.06 0.22 -3.09
N LEU A 22 -0.24 -0.57 -3.80
CA LEU A 22 1.24 -0.43 -3.82
C LEU A 22 1.70 0.96 -4.28
N TYR A 23 1.04 1.51 -5.31
CA TYR A 23 1.37 2.85 -5.82
C TYR A 23 1.11 3.94 -4.76
N GLU A 24 -0.07 3.88 -4.13
CA GLU A 24 -0.46 4.85 -3.11
C GLU A 24 0.49 4.76 -1.90
N MET A 25 0.78 3.55 -1.42
CA MET A 25 1.75 3.32 -0.35
C MET A 25 3.12 3.94 -0.67
N GLY A 26 3.67 3.64 -1.85
CA GLY A 26 4.96 4.18 -2.26
C GLY A 26 4.96 5.71 -2.37
N SER A 27 3.89 6.27 -2.94
CA SER A 27 3.77 7.73 -3.11
C SER A 27 3.65 8.47 -1.77
N LEU A 28 2.89 7.92 -0.82
CA LEU A 28 2.73 8.49 0.53
C LEU A 28 4.02 8.37 1.32
N ALA A 29 4.70 7.21 1.26
CA ALA A 29 5.98 7.01 1.92
C ALA A 29 7.04 7.99 1.39
N ALA A 30 7.13 8.17 0.07
CA ALA A 30 8.08 9.11 -0.54
C ALA A 30 7.80 10.55 -0.10
N ARG A 31 6.54 10.99 -0.09
CA ARG A 31 6.14 12.32 0.41
C ARG A 31 6.53 12.51 1.87
N HIS A 32 6.23 11.52 2.71
CA HIS A 32 6.60 11.56 4.12
C HIS A 32 8.12 11.73 4.31
N ILE A 33 8.94 10.97 3.59
CA ILE A 33 10.41 11.08 3.66
C ILE A 33 10.89 12.49 3.26
N ILE A 34 10.35 13.03 2.16
CA ILE A 34 10.71 14.37 1.66
C ILE A 34 10.32 15.45 2.68
N ASP A 35 9.10 15.37 3.22
CA ASP A 35 8.58 16.34 4.19
C ASP A 35 9.37 16.29 5.51
N THR A 36 9.69 15.09 6.01
CA THR A 36 10.53 14.91 7.20
C THR A 36 11.94 15.46 6.96
N ALA A 37 12.56 15.17 5.81
CA ALA A 37 13.90 15.67 5.48
C ALA A 37 13.94 17.20 5.37
N ALA A 38 12.92 17.82 4.77
CA ALA A 38 12.81 19.27 4.65
C ALA A 38 12.69 19.94 6.05
N ARG A 39 11.95 19.32 6.98
CA ARG A 39 11.79 19.83 8.35
C ARG A 39 13.06 19.66 9.20
N ALA A 40 13.82 18.58 8.98
CA ALA A 40 15.08 18.34 9.68
C ALA A 40 16.16 19.41 9.39
N GLY A 41 16.12 20.05 8.22
CA GLY A 41 17.05 21.11 7.82
C GLY A 41 16.61 22.54 8.18
N ALA A 42 15.42 22.73 8.74
CA ALA A 42 14.93 24.05 9.12
C ALA A 42 15.50 24.49 10.49
N PRO A 43 15.84 25.78 10.69
CA PRO A 43 16.27 26.26 11.99
C PRO A 43 15.15 26.04 13.01
N GLN A 44 15.42 25.17 13.99
CA GLN A 44 14.51 24.89 15.10
C GLN A 44 14.36 26.19 15.90
N HIS A 45 13.19 26.83 15.81
CA HIS A 45 12.85 27.86 16.78
C HIS A 45 12.65 27.17 18.13
N GLU A 46 13.55 27.45 19.08
CA GLU A 46 13.47 26.97 20.46
C GLU A 46 12.12 27.38 21.06
N GLY A 47 11.16 26.45 21.15
CA GLY A 47 9.88 26.72 21.79
C GLY A 47 8.70 25.86 21.34
N THR A 48 8.74 25.24 20.17
CA THR A 48 7.66 24.33 19.72
C THR A 48 8.23 22.96 19.41
N GLY A 49 8.41 22.15 20.46
CA GLY A 49 8.74 20.74 20.33
C GLY A 49 7.62 20.02 19.58
N VAL A 50 7.74 19.91 18.26
CA VAL A 50 6.93 18.97 17.48
C VAL A 50 7.45 17.58 17.83
N THR A 51 6.72 16.89 18.69
CA THR A 51 6.89 15.44 18.87
C THR A 51 6.58 14.79 17.53
N ASP A 52 7.61 14.38 16.81
CA ASP A 52 7.51 13.69 15.52
C ASP A 52 7.00 12.26 15.77
N VAL A 53 5.69 12.13 16.02
CA VAL A 53 5.03 10.83 16.15
C VAL A 53 4.94 10.25 14.74
N PRO A 54 5.49 9.06 14.47
CA PRO A 54 5.39 8.45 13.15
C PRO A 54 3.91 8.28 12.78
N ALA A 55 3.46 9.02 11.77
CA ALA A 55 2.08 8.97 11.30
C ALA A 55 1.84 7.63 10.60
N THR A 56 1.24 6.68 11.31
CA THR A 56 0.84 5.40 10.72
C THR A 56 -0.37 5.62 9.82
N THR A 57 -0.21 5.37 8.52
CA THR A 57 -1.32 5.42 7.56
C THR A 57 -1.74 4.00 7.19
N VAL A 58 -3.04 3.71 7.29
CA VAL A 58 -3.62 2.42 6.91
C VAL A 58 -4.37 2.58 5.60
N LEU A 59 -4.04 1.75 4.60
CA LEU A 59 -4.69 1.76 3.30
C LEU A 59 -5.52 0.49 3.10
N SER A 60 -6.63 0.63 2.37
CA SER A 60 -7.53 -0.49 2.08
C SER A 60 -6.98 -1.38 0.96
N HIS A 61 -7.13 -2.69 1.14
CA HIS A 61 -6.94 -3.68 0.08
C HIS A 61 -8.31 -4.13 -0.44
N ARG A 62 -8.34 -4.78 -1.60
CA ARG A 62 -9.56 -5.41 -2.13
C ARG A 62 -9.28 -6.82 -2.65
N LEU A 63 -10.25 -7.71 -2.53
CA LEU A 63 -10.20 -9.01 -3.19
C LEU A 63 -10.64 -8.88 -4.65
N VAL A 64 -9.88 -9.45 -5.57
CA VAL A 64 -10.20 -9.54 -7.00
C VAL A 64 -10.43 -11.00 -7.34
N ALA A 65 -11.70 -11.38 -7.43
CA ALA A 65 -12.11 -12.75 -7.74
C ALA A 65 -11.87 -13.06 -9.23
N ARG A 66 -11.25 -14.21 -9.50
CA ARG A 66 -11.03 -14.79 -10.83
C ARG A 66 -11.23 -16.31 -10.79
N GLU A 67 -10.79 -16.99 -11.85
CA GLU A 67 -11.09 -18.39 -12.15
C GLU A 67 -10.55 -19.36 -11.08
N THR A 68 -9.38 -19.07 -10.50
CA THR A 68 -8.68 -19.99 -9.58
C THR A 68 -9.36 -20.21 -8.22
N THR A 69 -10.43 -19.47 -7.92
CA THR A 69 -11.27 -19.68 -6.73
C THR A 69 -12.71 -20.01 -7.06
N THR A 70 -13.06 -20.18 -8.34
CA THR A 70 -14.39 -20.66 -8.70
C THR A 70 -14.57 -22.09 -8.18
N ARG A 71 -15.76 -22.38 -7.64
CA ARG A 71 -16.08 -23.73 -7.19
C ARG A 71 -16.24 -24.59 -8.44
N ARG A 72 -15.50 -25.70 -8.53
CA ARG A 72 -15.79 -26.72 -9.53
C ARG A 72 -17.16 -27.31 -9.17
N ALA A 73 -18.13 -27.26 -10.06
CA ALA A 73 -19.36 -28.02 -9.87
C ALA A 73 -18.97 -29.50 -9.85
N ASP A 74 -19.37 -30.23 -8.81
CA ASP A 74 -19.17 -31.67 -8.73
C ASP A 74 -19.80 -32.31 -9.98
N ALA A 75 -18.98 -33.03 -10.76
CA ALA A 75 -19.37 -33.73 -11.97
C ALA A 75 -19.87 -35.14 -11.65
#